data_AF-A0A0F9LBY0-F1
#
_entry.id   AF-A0A0F9LBY0-F1
#
_cell.length_a   1.000
_cell.length_b   1.000
_cell.length_c   1.000
_cell.angle_alpha   90.00
_cell.angle_beta   90.00
_cell.angle_gamma   90.00
#
_symmetry.space_group_name_H-M   'P 1'
#
loop_
_entity.id
_entity.type
_entity.pdbx_description
1 polymer ?
#
loop_
_entity_poly.entity_id
_entity_poly.type
_entity_poly.pdbx_seq_one_letter_code
_entity_poly.pdbx_strand_id
1 'polypeptide(L)'
;MESAIKILPAILLGTMLVLSGCSDKDDVPYEKLSEEDTRMLEESFKEDEEAGTGQKAPSADVAEEAVPPEGKLGIYPPYPVAGDVLRLAFPSGVDREMATVQWYLNDAPVTGLTSMSIDIAEEDIKKGDTVYAVAYAEGAELVSGKVTVRNSPPEFKTVRLMPRAFKPGDRLYVEAIPVDLDGDKVVMQYEWTVNGLPAGTDKEVGVTIKRGDELTVRIVAYDGEDYGQEAVLDLVTDNLPPVIDGHYEFTFDGTTYTYQTRASDPDGDTLAFGLESGPEGMAIDPKTGKVTWQVPGDFVGTINYLITVEDGAGGSAQMEQGFKLSLE
;
A
#
# COMPACT_ATOMS: atom_id res chain seq x y z
N MET A 1 -62.35 24.75 8.25
CA MET A 1 -61.31 24.45 7.25
C MET A 1 -60.29 23.62 7.98
N GLU A 2 -60.31 22.30 7.79
CA GLU A 2 -59.24 21.44 8.29
C GLU A 2 -57.98 21.81 7.50
N SER A 3 -57.02 22.45 8.17
CA SER A 3 -55.69 22.66 7.59
C SER A 3 -55.05 21.29 7.41
N ALA A 4 -54.72 20.93 6.17
CA ALA A 4 -53.99 19.71 5.89
C ALA A 4 -52.52 19.89 6.32
N ILE A 5 -51.95 18.89 6.98
CA ILE A 5 -50.53 18.85 7.31
C ILE A 5 -49.77 18.30 6.10
N LYS A 6 -48.66 18.93 5.72
CA LYS A 6 -47.80 18.49 4.62
C LYS A 6 -46.38 18.22 5.13
N ILE A 7 -45.76 17.15 4.61
CA ILE A 7 -44.33 16.88 4.81
C ILE A 7 -43.54 17.52 3.68
N LEU A 8 -42.48 18.23 4.05
CA LEU A 8 -41.41 18.62 3.15
C LEU A 8 -40.15 17.85 3.57
N PRO A 9 -39.41 17.23 2.61
CA PRO A 9 -38.09 16.70 2.92
C PRO A 9 -37.24 17.85 3.42
N ALA A 10 -36.66 17.71 4.61
CA ALA A 10 -35.57 18.57 4.99
C ALA A 10 -34.41 18.16 4.08
N ILE A 11 -33.81 19.11 3.35
CA ILE A 11 -32.53 18.87 2.69
C ILE A 11 -31.51 18.73 3.84
N LEU A 12 -31.42 17.53 4.41
CA LEU A 12 -30.23 17.11 5.10
C LEU A 12 -29.27 16.70 3.99
N LEU A 13 -28.22 17.49 3.77
CA LEU A 13 -26.97 16.88 3.35
C LEU A 13 -26.70 15.81 4.40
N GLY A 14 -26.81 14.53 4.03
CA GLY A 14 -26.30 13.46 4.86
C GLY A 14 -24.82 13.75 5.08
N THR A 15 -24.49 14.39 6.20
CA THR A 15 -23.12 14.45 6.67
C THR A 15 -22.78 13.05 7.11
N MET A 16 -22.20 12.28 6.20
CA MET A 16 -21.27 11.22 6.56
C MET A 16 -20.19 11.92 7.39
N LEU A 17 -20.24 11.80 8.72
CA LEU A 17 -19.19 12.34 9.57
C LEU A 17 -17.98 11.41 9.44
N VAL A 18 -17.19 11.59 8.38
CA VAL A 18 -15.85 11.04 8.27
C VAL A 18 -14.90 12.11 8.79
N LEU A 19 -14.42 11.93 10.02
CA LEU A 19 -13.26 12.67 10.49
C LEU A 19 -12.03 12.09 9.79
N SER A 20 -11.57 12.74 8.73
CA SER A 20 -10.15 12.71 8.34
C SER A 20 -9.82 14.00 7.58
N GLY A 21 -8.89 14.78 8.13
CA GLY A 21 -8.50 16.08 7.59
C GLY A 21 -7.55 15.97 6.39
N CYS A 22 -7.59 17.03 5.55
CA CYS A 22 -6.52 17.73 4.80
C CYS A 22 -5.27 16.92 4.36
N SER A 23 -4.67 17.06 3.18
CA SER A 23 -4.66 18.09 2.13
C SER A 23 -3.86 17.56 0.92
N ASP A 24 -4.10 18.21 -0.21
CA ASP A 24 -3.25 18.42 -1.39
C ASP A 24 -3.05 17.36 -2.47
N LYS A 25 -3.34 17.86 -3.67
CA LYS A 25 -3.26 17.28 -4.99
C LYS A 25 -1.87 17.54 -5.55
N ASP A 26 -1.21 16.49 -6.03
CA ASP A 26 -0.25 16.55 -7.12
C ASP A 26 -0.40 15.27 -7.93
N ASP A 27 -1.33 15.29 -8.89
CA ASP A 27 -1.50 14.24 -9.89
C ASP A 27 -0.39 14.34 -10.94
N VAL A 28 0.49 13.33 -11.00
CA VAL A 28 1.35 13.10 -12.16
C VAL A 28 0.72 11.97 -12.98
N PRO A 29 0.40 12.18 -14.28
CA PRO A 29 -0.27 11.14 -15.06
C PRO A 29 0.74 10.05 -15.43
N TYR A 30 0.42 8.80 -15.10
CA TYR A 30 1.14 7.63 -15.60
C TYR A 30 0.45 7.11 -16.86
N GLU A 31 1.22 7.00 -17.94
CA GLU A 31 0.76 6.53 -19.24
C GLU A 31 0.71 4.99 -19.24
N LYS A 32 -0.39 4.43 -19.74
CA LYS A 32 -0.67 2.99 -19.76
C LYS A 32 0.26 2.29 -20.75
N LEU A 33 0.91 1.19 -20.33
CA LEU A 33 1.80 0.40 -21.19
C LEU A 33 1.05 -0.18 -22.41
N SER A 34 1.78 -0.40 -23.49
CA SER A 34 1.22 -0.90 -24.75
C SER A 34 0.89 -2.41 -24.67
N GLU A 35 0.00 -2.89 -25.55
CA GLU A 35 -0.34 -4.32 -25.64
C GLU A 35 0.88 -5.18 -26.01
N GLU A 36 1.91 -4.60 -26.63
CA GLU A 36 3.14 -5.29 -27.02
C GLU A 36 4.08 -5.49 -25.81
N ASP A 37 4.16 -4.50 -24.91
CA ASP A 37 4.87 -4.62 -23.63
C ASP A 37 4.19 -5.68 -22.73
N THR A 38 2.86 -5.73 -22.76
CA THR A 38 2.06 -6.72 -22.02
C THR A 38 2.32 -8.15 -22.52
N ARG A 39 2.56 -8.33 -23.83
CA ARG A 39 2.80 -9.65 -24.43
C ARG A 39 4.22 -10.18 -24.16
N MET A 40 5.23 -9.31 -24.12
CA MET A 40 6.59 -9.72 -23.73
C MET A 40 6.65 -10.19 -22.27
N LEU A 41 5.79 -9.63 -21.41
CA LEU A 41 5.67 -10.02 -20.00
C LEU A 41 5.06 -11.42 -19.83
N GLU A 42 3.99 -11.76 -20.55
CA GLU A 42 3.39 -13.11 -20.46
C GLU A 42 4.34 -14.23 -20.96
N GLU A 43 5.29 -13.89 -21.84
CA GLU A 43 6.32 -14.83 -22.31
C GLU A 43 7.47 -14.98 -21.29
N SER A 44 7.86 -13.92 -20.56
CA SER A 44 8.90 -14.03 -19.52
C SER A 44 8.46 -14.86 -18.31
N PHE A 45 7.20 -14.76 -17.90
CA PHE A 45 6.64 -15.58 -16.81
C PHE A 45 6.55 -17.08 -17.13
N LYS A 46 6.53 -17.46 -18.41
CA LYS A 46 6.51 -18.89 -18.82
C LYS A 46 7.90 -19.51 -18.86
N GLU A 47 8.95 -18.72 -19.09
CA GLU A 47 10.33 -19.24 -19.09
C GLU A 47 10.84 -19.54 -17.67
N ASP A 48 10.36 -18.82 -16.64
CA ASP A 48 10.72 -19.07 -15.24
C ASP A 48 10.09 -20.35 -14.65
N GLU A 49 9.00 -20.87 -15.24
CA GLU A 49 8.37 -22.13 -14.79
C GLU A 49 9.09 -23.38 -15.34
N GLU A 50 9.78 -23.27 -16.49
CA GLU A 50 10.61 -24.34 -17.05
C GLU A 50 12.11 -24.23 -16.65
N ALA A 51 12.59 -23.04 -16.27
CA ALA A 51 13.95 -22.83 -15.76
C ALA A 51 14.00 -22.93 -14.24
N GLY A 52 13.80 -24.14 -13.71
CA GLY A 52 14.07 -24.47 -12.30
C GLY A 52 15.56 -24.40 -11.94
N THR A 53 16.18 -23.21 -11.99
CA THR A 53 17.40 -22.79 -11.29
C THR A 53 17.50 -21.26 -11.25
N GLY A 54 16.53 -20.57 -10.64
CA GLY A 54 16.72 -19.20 -10.19
C GLY A 54 17.81 -19.18 -9.13
N GLN A 55 19.02 -18.79 -9.50
CA GLN A 55 20.15 -18.73 -8.60
C GLN A 55 19.91 -17.58 -7.63
N LYS A 56 19.32 -17.93 -6.48
CA LYS A 56 19.12 -17.12 -5.29
C LYS A 56 20.33 -16.19 -5.09
N ALA A 57 20.12 -14.88 -5.22
CA ALA A 57 21.11 -13.91 -4.73
C ALA A 57 21.37 -14.26 -3.25
N PRO A 58 22.63 -14.53 -2.86
CA PRO A 58 22.92 -14.86 -1.47
C PRO A 58 22.54 -13.65 -0.60
N SER A 59 21.84 -13.95 0.50
CA SER A 59 21.61 -13.05 1.62
C SER A 59 22.92 -12.35 2.00
N ALA A 60 22.86 -11.04 2.25
CA ALA A 60 23.97 -10.16 2.62
C ALA A 60 24.64 -10.50 3.98
N ASP A 61 24.26 -11.61 4.62
CA ASP A 61 24.89 -12.06 5.86
C ASP A 61 26.07 -12.99 5.57
N VAL A 62 27.26 -12.40 5.67
CA VAL A 62 28.59 -13.03 5.69
C VAL A 62 28.98 -13.72 4.39
N ALA A 63 29.14 -12.94 3.32
CA ALA A 63 29.99 -13.39 2.24
C ALA A 63 31.46 -13.27 2.69
N GLU A 64 32.04 -14.45 2.90
CA GLU A 64 33.42 -14.70 3.31
C GLU A 64 34.40 -13.84 2.49
N GLU A 65 35.33 -13.15 3.16
CA GLU A 65 36.41 -12.37 2.53
C GLU A 65 37.18 -13.30 1.57
N ALA A 66 36.85 -13.25 0.28
CA ALA A 66 37.52 -14.07 -0.70
C ALA A 66 39.00 -13.65 -0.73
N VAL A 67 39.88 -14.55 -0.30
CA VAL A 67 41.34 -14.34 -0.34
C VAL A 67 41.69 -13.98 -1.79
N PRO A 68 42.31 -12.81 -2.04
CA PRO A 68 42.63 -12.39 -3.39
C PRO A 68 43.57 -13.42 -4.06
N PRO A 69 43.53 -13.55 -5.40
CA PRO A 69 44.46 -14.42 -6.10
C PRO A 69 45.91 -14.10 -5.70
N GLU A 70 46.74 -15.14 -5.53
CA GLU A 70 48.06 -15.06 -4.90
C GLU A 70 48.86 -13.81 -5.31
N GLY A 71 49.28 -13.02 -4.32
CA GLY A 71 50.17 -11.87 -4.50
C GLY A 71 49.53 -10.58 -5.00
N LYS A 72 48.20 -10.47 -5.07
CA LYS A 72 47.51 -9.23 -5.50
C LYS A 72 46.64 -8.64 -4.40
N LEU A 73 46.43 -7.32 -4.49
CA LEU A 73 45.42 -6.61 -3.71
C LEU A 73 44.03 -6.94 -4.28
N GLY A 74 43.06 -7.21 -3.43
CA GLY A 74 41.66 -7.42 -3.80
C GLY A 74 40.80 -6.23 -3.39
N ILE A 75 39.68 -6.05 -4.09
CA ILE A 75 38.56 -5.22 -3.64
C ILE A 75 37.38 -6.15 -3.38
N TYR A 76 36.70 -5.93 -2.27
CA TYR A 76 35.51 -6.64 -1.86
C TYR A 76 34.38 -5.67 -1.49
N PRO A 77 33.12 -5.90 -1.91
CA PRO A 77 32.68 -6.98 -2.80
C PRO A 77 33.21 -6.81 -4.23
N PRO A 78 33.37 -7.91 -5.00
CA PRO A 78 33.89 -7.86 -6.37
C PRO A 78 32.88 -7.33 -7.40
N TYR A 79 31.59 -7.30 -7.03
CA TYR A 79 30.49 -6.77 -7.84
C TYR A 79 29.72 -5.74 -7.01
N PRO A 80 30.34 -4.58 -6.73
CA PRO A 80 29.74 -3.63 -5.83
C PRO A 80 28.53 -2.94 -6.46
N VAL A 81 27.57 -2.57 -5.63
CA VAL A 81 26.39 -1.77 -5.98
C VAL A 81 26.36 -0.49 -5.13
N ALA A 82 25.47 0.45 -5.43
CA ALA A 82 25.30 1.64 -4.59
C ALA A 82 24.89 1.24 -3.17
N GLY A 83 25.60 1.80 -2.18
CA GLY A 83 25.43 1.50 -0.74
C GLY A 83 26.46 0.53 -0.16
N ASP A 84 27.29 -0.13 -0.99
CA ASP A 84 28.36 -0.98 -0.50
C ASP A 84 29.53 -0.18 0.10
N VAL A 85 30.22 -0.79 1.07
CA VAL A 85 31.54 -0.35 1.53
C VAL A 85 32.59 -1.24 0.91
N LEU A 86 33.38 -0.71 -0.02
CA LEU A 86 34.50 -1.42 -0.60
C LEU A 86 35.63 -1.56 0.42
N ARG A 87 36.23 -2.74 0.47
CA ARG A 87 37.34 -3.09 1.39
C ARG A 87 38.51 -3.67 0.61
N LEU A 88 39.72 -3.32 1.04
CA LEU A 88 40.94 -3.91 0.51
C LEU A 88 41.25 -5.23 1.19
N ALA A 89 41.39 -6.27 0.39
CA ALA A 89 41.91 -7.57 0.81
C ALA A 89 43.39 -7.66 0.45
N PHE A 90 44.27 -7.76 1.44
CA PHE A 90 45.71 -7.91 1.23
C PHE A 90 46.09 -9.38 1.01
N PRO A 91 47.10 -9.68 0.18
CA PRO A 91 47.59 -11.05 0.05
C PRO A 91 48.18 -11.55 1.37
N SER A 92 48.07 -12.86 1.62
CA SER A 92 48.55 -13.47 2.86
C SER A 92 50.04 -13.20 3.10
N GLY A 93 50.39 -12.84 4.33
CA GLY A 93 51.78 -12.58 4.74
C GLY A 93 52.25 -11.14 4.55
N VAL A 94 51.43 -10.25 3.99
CA VAL A 94 51.72 -8.81 3.95
C VAL A 94 51.24 -8.13 5.23
N ASP A 95 52.13 -7.40 5.90
CA ASP A 95 51.76 -6.50 7.00
C ASP A 95 51.02 -5.26 6.46
N ARG A 96 49.69 -5.26 6.65
CA ARG A 96 48.83 -4.16 6.23
C ARG A 96 48.92 -2.94 7.14
N GLU A 97 49.36 -3.05 8.39
CA GLU A 97 49.26 -1.95 9.37
C GLU A 97 50.11 -0.72 8.99
N MET A 98 51.19 -0.95 8.23
CA MET A 98 52.05 0.12 7.70
C MET A 98 51.78 0.46 6.24
N ALA A 99 50.75 -0.14 5.63
CA ALA A 99 50.44 0.10 4.23
C ALA A 99 49.88 1.51 4.03
N THR A 100 50.35 2.20 2.99
CA THR A 100 49.69 3.42 2.50
C THR A 100 48.78 3.06 1.35
N VAL A 101 47.61 3.69 1.29
CA VAL A 101 46.58 3.41 0.28
C VAL A 101 46.26 4.67 -0.50
N GLN A 102 46.11 4.53 -1.80
CA GLN A 102 45.56 5.54 -2.71
C GLN A 102 44.43 4.90 -3.53
N TRP A 103 43.22 5.46 -3.41
CA TRP A 103 42.08 5.07 -4.23
C TRP A 103 42.03 5.86 -5.54
N TYR A 104 41.50 5.24 -6.59
CA TYR A 104 41.29 5.83 -7.90
C TYR A 104 39.83 5.63 -8.31
N LEU A 105 39.17 6.72 -8.68
CA LEU A 105 37.82 6.79 -9.21
C LEU A 105 37.90 7.26 -10.67
N ASN A 106 37.41 6.45 -11.60
CA ASN A 106 37.43 6.76 -13.05
C ASN A 106 38.82 7.18 -13.55
N ASP A 107 39.84 6.43 -13.11
CA ASP A 107 41.27 6.66 -13.40
C ASP A 107 41.88 7.95 -12.81
N ALA A 108 41.13 8.71 -12.01
CA ALA A 108 41.62 9.86 -11.26
C ALA A 108 41.87 9.50 -9.77
N PRO A 109 42.98 9.95 -9.16
CA PRO A 109 43.24 9.68 -7.76
C PRO A 109 42.26 10.46 -6.86
N VAL A 110 41.66 9.78 -5.88
CA VAL A 110 40.80 10.38 -4.86
C VAL A 110 41.68 10.98 -3.76
N THR A 111 41.73 12.31 -3.66
CA THR A 111 42.67 12.99 -2.77
C THR A 111 42.24 12.86 -1.30
N GLY A 112 43.18 12.49 -0.42
CA GLY A 112 42.95 12.43 1.04
C GLY A 112 42.33 11.12 1.54
N LEU A 113 41.82 10.29 0.64
CA LEU A 113 41.24 9.00 0.98
C LEU A 113 42.32 7.91 1.07
N THR A 114 42.73 7.60 2.29
CA THR A 114 43.85 6.68 2.60
C THR A 114 43.43 5.48 3.45
N SER A 115 42.14 5.36 3.77
CA SER A 115 41.59 4.21 4.49
C SER A 115 41.66 2.94 3.63
N MET A 116 41.73 1.77 4.28
CA MET A 116 41.61 0.46 3.61
C MET A 116 40.18 0.13 3.18
N SER A 117 39.23 1.01 3.48
CA SER A 117 37.86 0.92 3.01
C SER A 117 37.37 2.27 2.52
N ILE A 118 36.43 2.23 1.60
CA ILE A 118 35.73 3.39 1.05
C ILE A 118 34.23 3.07 1.02
N ASP A 119 33.42 3.98 1.54
CA ASP A 119 31.97 3.89 1.46
C ASP A 119 31.52 4.54 0.14
N ILE A 120 30.84 3.77 -0.72
CA ILE A 120 30.41 4.25 -2.04
C ILE A 120 29.46 5.45 -1.91
N ALA A 121 28.59 5.44 -0.90
CA ALA A 121 27.60 6.50 -0.70
C ALA A 121 28.24 7.79 -0.16
N GLU A 122 29.19 7.68 0.78
CA GLU A 122 29.86 8.86 1.35
C GLU A 122 30.74 9.59 0.33
N GLU A 123 31.32 8.85 -0.62
CA GLU A 123 32.21 9.40 -1.66
C GLU A 123 31.47 9.75 -2.97
N ASP A 124 30.13 9.76 -2.94
CA ASP A 124 29.25 10.11 -4.09
C ASP A 124 29.54 9.28 -5.36
N ILE A 125 30.03 8.05 -5.19
CA ILE A 125 30.34 7.12 -6.29
C ILE A 125 29.02 6.55 -6.84
N LYS A 126 28.86 6.54 -8.16
CA LYS A 126 27.61 6.17 -8.84
C LYS A 126 27.74 4.89 -9.66
N LYS A 127 26.60 4.28 -9.98
CA LYS A 127 26.49 3.23 -11.00
C LYS A 127 27.27 3.61 -12.26
N GLY A 128 28.08 2.67 -12.74
CA GLY A 128 28.98 2.84 -13.88
C GLY A 128 30.37 3.37 -13.54
N ASP A 129 30.57 3.95 -12.35
CA ASP A 129 31.89 4.39 -11.93
C ASP A 129 32.84 3.21 -11.73
N THR A 130 34.11 3.45 -12.02
CA THR A 130 35.16 2.45 -11.85
C THR A 130 36.07 2.80 -10.68
N VAL A 131 36.35 1.82 -9.84
CA VAL A 131 37.16 1.98 -8.63
C VAL A 131 38.30 0.97 -8.61
N TYR A 132 39.50 1.43 -8.29
CA TYR A 132 40.62 0.56 -7.94
C TYR A 132 41.51 1.25 -6.89
N ALA A 133 42.41 0.48 -6.28
CA ALA A 133 43.35 0.99 -5.29
C ALA A 133 44.77 0.56 -5.59
N VAL A 134 45.70 1.41 -5.18
CA VAL A 134 47.12 1.10 -5.09
C VAL A 134 47.51 1.17 -3.62
N ALA A 135 48.12 0.10 -3.11
CA ALA A 135 48.68 0.05 -1.76
C ALA A 135 50.20 -0.13 -1.83
N TYR A 136 50.94 0.58 -0.99
CA TYR A 136 52.38 0.35 -0.80
C TYR A 136 52.60 -0.29 0.57
N ALA A 137 53.13 -1.52 0.59
CA ALA A 137 53.40 -2.28 1.80
C ALA A 137 54.74 -3.02 1.66
N GLU A 138 55.55 -3.04 2.72
CA GLU A 138 56.86 -3.74 2.75
C GLU A 138 57.82 -3.37 1.59
N GLY A 139 57.69 -2.16 1.04
CA GLY A 139 58.49 -1.70 -0.10
C GLY A 139 58.02 -2.23 -1.46
N ALA A 140 56.88 -2.93 -1.52
CA ALA A 140 56.22 -3.37 -2.73
C ALA A 140 54.96 -2.55 -3.03
N GLU A 141 54.69 -2.35 -4.32
CA GLU A 141 53.43 -1.79 -4.82
C GLU A 141 52.45 -2.92 -5.13
N LEU A 142 51.27 -2.86 -4.54
CA LEU A 142 50.17 -3.79 -4.75
C LEU A 142 49.02 -3.04 -5.41
N VAL A 143 48.58 -3.50 -6.57
CA VAL A 143 47.49 -2.88 -7.33
C VAL A 143 46.29 -3.82 -7.34
N SER A 144 45.10 -3.27 -7.04
CA SER A 144 43.88 -4.06 -7.09
C SER A 144 43.40 -4.30 -8.53
N GLY A 145 42.49 -5.25 -8.70
CA GLY A 145 41.61 -5.23 -9.86
C GLY A 145 40.76 -3.96 -9.87
N LYS A 146 40.33 -3.54 -11.06
CA LYS A 146 39.34 -2.48 -11.23
C LYS A 146 37.94 -3.10 -11.15
N VAL A 147 37.11 -2.56 -10.27
CA VAL A 147 35.69 -2.91 -10.15
C VAL A 147 34.85 -1.79 -10.77
N THR A 148 33.68 -2.14 -11.27
CA THR A 148 32.67 -1.18 -11.75
C THR A 148 31.48 -1.29 -10.83
N VAL A 149 30.99 -0.15 -10.31
CA VAL A 149 29.76 -0.10 -9.53
C VAL A 149 28.59 -0.44 -10.45
N ARG A 150 27.83 -1.47 -10.06
CA ARG A 150 26.70 -2.00 -10.80
C ARG A 150 25.40 -1.37 -10.28
N ASN A 151 24.31 -1.67 -10.98
CA ASN A 151 22.97 -1.31 -10.56
C ASN A 151 22.62 -1.95 -9.20
N SER A 152 22.00 -1.16 -8.32
CA SER A 152 21.34 -1.56 -7.09
C SER A 152 19.86 -1.72 -7.37
N PRO A 153 19.27 -2.91 -7.19
CA PRO A 153 17.83 -3.08 -7.36
C PRO A 153 17.06 -2.23 -6.34
N PRO A 154 15.82 -1.79 -6.66
CA PRO A 154 15.05 -0.93 -5.79
C PRO A 154 14.56 -1.67 -4.53
N GLU A 155 14.51 -0.96 -3.41
CA GLU A 155 14.06 -1.49 -2.11
C GLU A 155 12.84 -0.74 -1.58
N PHE A 156 12.00 -1.40 -0.78
CA PHE A 156 10.88 -0.73 -0.13
C PHE A 156 11.23 -0.16 1.23
N LYS A 157 11.01 1.14 1.41
CA LYS A 157 11.03 1.78 2.74
C LYS A 157 9.73 1.54 3.52
N THR A 158 8.61 1.48 2.82
CA THR A 158 7.27 1.27 3.38
C THR A 158 6.48 0.42 2.41
N VAL A 159 5.75 -0.58 2.91
CA VAL A 159 4.68 -1.29 2.19
C VAL A 159 3.56 -1.57 3.19
N ARG A 160 2.34 -1.15 2.89
CA ARG A 160 1.16 -1.46 3.71
C ARG A 160 -0.15 -1.35 2.94
N LEU A 161 -1.14 -2.09 3.41
CA LEU A 161 -2.50 -2.05 2.91
C LEU A 161 -3.30 -0.94 3.60
N MET A 162 -4.12 -0.24 2.83
CA MET A 162 -4.95 0.85 3.30
C MET A 162 -6.38 0.75 2.76
N PRO A 163 -7.39 1.19 3.54
CA PRO A 163 -7.26 1.61 4.95
C PRO A 163 -7.06 0.40 5.89
N ARG A 164 -6.49 0.63 7.07
CA ARG A 164 -6.25 -0.43 8.08
C ARG A 164 -7.52 -1.05 8.66
N ALA A 165 -8.61 -0.28 8.62
CA ALA A 165 -9.95 -0.73 8.94
C ALA A 165 -10.84 -0.23 7.80
N PHE A 166 -11.59 -1.15 7.21
CA PHE A 166 -12.41 -0.87 6.04
C PHE A 166 -13.83 -1.38 6.27
N LYS A 167 -14.75 -0.79 5.53
CA LYS A 167 -16.14 -1.19 5.44
C LYS A 167 -16.42 -1.70 4.04
N PRO A 168 -17.52 -2.42 3.85
CA PRO A 168 -17.91 -2.83 2.51
C PRO A 168 -18.08 -1.65 1.55
N GLY A 169 -17.56 -1.80 0.35
CA GLY A 169 -17.53 -0.75 -0.67
C GLY A 169 -16.30 0.16 -0.60
N ASP A 170 -15.50 0.08 0.46
CA ASP A 170 -14.18 0.73 0.47
C ASP A 170 -13.28 0.11 -0.59
N ARG A 171 -12.43 0.94 -1.21
CA ARG A 171 -11.37 0.49 -2.09
C ARG A 171 -10.12 0.25 -1.26
N LEU A 172 -9.58 -0.95 -1.33
CA LEU A 172 -8.29 -1.24 -0.73
C LEU A 172 -7.18 -0.82 -1.69
N TYR A 173 -6.11 -0.25 -1.15
CA TYR A 173 -4.96 0.16 -1.93
C TYR A 173 -3.66 -0.05 -1.17
N VAL A 174 -2.57 -0.22 -1.91
CA VAL A 174 -1.23 -0.31 -1.34
C VAL A 174 -0.61 1.08 -1.25
N GLU A 175 -0.13 1.43 -0.07
CA GLU A 175 0.82 2.50 0.12
C GLU A 175 2.23 1.89 0.15
N ALA A 176 2.98 2.11 -0.92
CA ALA A 176 4.37 1.65 -1.05
C ALA A 176 5.28 2.84 -1.38
N ILE A 177 6.46 2.88 -0.76
CA ILE A 177 7.51 3.87 -1.03
C ILE A 177 8.76 3.09 -1.42
N PRO A 178 9.06 2.94 -2.71
CA PRO A 178 10.34 2.42 -3.15
C PRO A 178 11.44 3.48 -2.97
N VAL A 179 12.66 3.00 -2.79
CA VAL A 179 13.90 3.77 -2.79
C VAL A 179 14.86 3.06 -3.71
N ASP A 180 15.49 3.84 -4.58
CA ASP A 180 16.55 3.38 -5.47
C ASP A 180 17.83 4.15 -5.11
N LEU A 181 18.93 3.42 -4.93
CA LEU A 181 20.20 4.02 -4.48
C LEU A 181 20.99 4.64 -5.64
N ASP A 182 20.70 4.25 -6.88
CA ASP A 182 21.32 4.83 -8.08
C ASP A 182 20.60 6.09 -8.56
N GLY A 183 19.40 6.33 -8.05
CA GLY A 183 18.54 7.46 -8.43
C GLY A 183 17.71 7.15 -9.68
N ASP A 184 17.59 5.88 -10.03
CA ASP A 184 16.81 5.42 -11.17
C ASP A 184 15.30 5.55 -10.91
N LYS A 185 14.54 5.68 -12.00
CA LYS A 185 13.09 5.84 -11.91
C LYS A 185 12.45 4.49 -11.65
N VAL A 186 11.81 4.33 -10.50
CA VAL A 186 11.11 3.11 -10.15
C VAL A 186 9.68 3.05 -10.72
N VAL A 187 9.35 1.90 -11.30
CA VAL A 187 8.00 1.48 -11.72
C VAL A 187 7.50 0.39 -10.79
N MET A 188 6.24 0.50 -10.38
CA MET A 188 5.60 -0.44 -9.46
C MET A 188 4.71 -1.42 -10.22
N GLN A 189 4.82 -2.69 -9.88
CA GLN A 189 3.92 -3.75 -10.36
C GLN A 189 3.17 -4.35 -9.18
N TYR A 190 1.88 -4.64 -9.39
CA TYR A 190 0.98 -5.20 -8.40
C TYR A 190 0.30 -6.44 -8.98
N GLU A 191 0.11 -7.44 -8.14
CA GLU A 191 -0.73 -8.59 -8.45
C GLU A 191 -1.58 -8.92 -7.23
N TRP A 192 -2.89 -8.71 -7.36
CA TRP A 192 -3.86 -9.01 -6.32
C TRP A 192 -4.50 -10.36 -6.55
N THR A 193 -4.74 -11.08 -5.46
CA THR A 193 -5.61 -12.26 -5.45
C THR A 193 -6.64 -12.17 -4.33
N VAL A 194 -7.83 -12.72 -4.60
CA VAL A 194 -8.89 -12.96 -3.61
C VAL A 194 -9.16 -14.46 -3.60
N ASN A 195 -8.97 -15.11 -2.47
CA ASN A 195 -9.10 -16.57 -2.31
C ASN A 195 -8.27 -17.33 -3.37
N GLY A 196 -7.06 -16.83 -3.65
CA GLY A 196 -6.14 -17.38 -4.65
C GLY A 196 -6.49 -17.10 -6.11
N LEU A 197 -7.57 -16.37 -6.41
CA LEU A 197 -7.96 -16.01 -7.77
C LEU A 197 -7.50 -14.58 -8.10
N PRO A 198 -6.95 -14.31 -9.31
CA PRO A 198 -6.53 -12.97 -9.72
C PRO A 198 -7.67 -11.94 -9.59
N ALA A 199 -7.34 -10.78 -9.01
CA ALA A 199 -8.31 -9.75 -8.63
C ALA A 199 -7.95 -8.34 -9.13
N GLY A 200 -6.73 -8.12 -9.61
CA GLY A 200 -6.29 -6.82 -10.15
C GLY A 200 -4.79 -6.70 -10.25
N THR A 201 -4.33 -5.69 -10.99
CA THR A 201 -2.89 -5.42 -11.22
C THR A 201 -2.52 -3.95 -10.98
N ASP A 202 -3.45 -3.15 -10.48
CA ASP A 202 -3.23 -1.74 -10.14
C ASP A 202 -2.88 -1.60 -8.65
N LYS A 203 -2.46 -0.40 -8.24
CA LYS A 203 -2.20 -0.09 -6.81
C LYS A 203 -3.44 -0.22 -5.91
N GLU A 204 -4.64 -0.24 -6.50
CA GLU A 204 -5.92 -0.37 -5.82
C GLU A 204 -6.66 -1.61 -6.33
N VAL A 205 -7.47 -2.21 -5.45
CA VAL A 205 -8.36 -3.30 -5.81
C VAL A 205 -9.81 -2.94 -5.44
N GLY A 206 -10.69 -3.05 -6.43
CA GLY A 206 -12.11 -2.71 -6.32
C GLY A 206 -12.99 -3.94 -6.20
N VAL A 207 -12.68 -4.84 -5.27
CA VAL A 207 -13.42 -6.09 -5.06
C VAL A 207 -14.42 -5.96 -3.91
N THR A 208 -15.54 -6.67 -4.02
CA THR A 208 -16.43 -6.88 -2.87
C THR A 208 -15.84 -7.98 -2.02
N ILE A 209 -15.44 -7.63 -0.82
CA ILE A 209 -14.85 -8.56 0.15
C ILE A 209 -15.90 -8.93 1.19
N LYS A 210 -15.86 -10.16 1.64
CA LYS A 210 -16.70 -10.73 2.71
C LYS A 210 -15.83 -11.33 3.77
N ARG A 211 -16.38 -11.60 4.95
CA ARG A 211 -15.70 -12.32 6.03
C ARG A 211 -15.12 -13.65 5.55
N GLY A 212 -13.88 -13.87 5.92
CA GLY A 212 -13.11 -15.07 5.62
C GLY A 212 -12.47 -15.07 4.24
N ASP A 213 -12.64 -14.01 3.45
CA ASP A 213 -11.88 -13.85 2.22
C ASP A 213 -10.40 -13.65 2.56
N GLU A 214 -9.55 -14.34 1.82
CA GLU A 214 -8.10 -14.21 1.88
C GLU A 214 -7.64 -13.31 0.74
N LEU A 215 -7.16 -12.11 1.08
CA LEU A 215 -6.62 -11.17 0.12
C LEU A 215 -5.09 -11.19 0.19
N THR A 216 -4.45 -11.39 -0.95
CA THR A 216 -3.00 -11.28 -1.07
C THR A 216 -2.67 -10.26 -2.16
N VAL A 217 -1.70 -9.39 -1.89
CA VAL A 217 -1.09 -8.55 -2.93
C VAL A 217 0.41 -8.74 -2.94
N ARG A 218 0.94 -9.09 -4.12
CA ARG A 218 2.36 -9.12 -4.43
C ARG A 218 2.73 -7.79 -5.07
N ILE A 219 3.83 -7.19 -4.61
CA ILE A 219 4.33 -5.92 -5.10
C ILE A 219 5.81 -6.08 -5.45
N VAL A 220 6.17 -5.69 -6.66
CA VAL A 220 7.56 -5.66 -7.12
C VAL A 220 7.88 -4.27 -7.69
N ALA A 221 9.03 -3.73 -7.30
CA ALA A 221 9.57 -2.51 -7.86
C ALA A 221 10.57 -2.86 -8.98
N TYR A 222 10.58 -2.09 -10.06
CA TYR A 222 11.50 -2.25 -11.19
C TYR A 222 12.10 -0.89 -11.54
N ASP A 223 13.41 -0.79 -11.59
CA ASP A 223 14.14 0.47 -11.85
C ASP A 223 14.43 0.73 -13.34
N GLY A 224 14.12 -0.24 -14.21
CA GLY A 224 14.48 -0.21 -15.63
C GLY A 224 15.52 -1.24 -16.04
N GLU A 225 16.25 -1.82 -15.08
CA GLU A 225 17.28 -2.85 -15.29
C GLU A 225 17.05 -4.08 -14.40
N ASP A 226 16.84 -3.90 -13.10
CA ASP A 226 16.65 -4.97 -12.14
C ASP A 226 15.32 -4.85 -11.38
N TYR A 227 14.81 -6.02 -10.97
CA TYR A 227 13.68 -6.11 -10.06
C TYR A 227 14.15 -6.08 -8.61
N GLY A 228 13.47 -5.28 -7.81
CA GLY A 228 13.58 -5.26 -6.36
C GLY A 228 13.07 -6.53 -5.71
N GLN A 229 13.32 -6.66 -4.41
CA GLN A 229 12.74 -7.74 -3.63
C GLN A 229 11.21 -7.63 -3.60
N GLU A 230 10.53 -8.75 -3.84
CA GLU A 230 9.07 -8.83 -3.73
C GLU A 230 8.60 -8.53 -2.30
N ALA A 231 7.61 -7.66 -2.18
CA ALA A 231 6.83 -7.50 -0.96
C ALA A 231 5.47 -8.17 -1.11
N VAL A 232 5.06 -8.92 -0.09
CA VAL A 232 3.76 -9.59 -0.05
C VAL A 232 2.98 -9.10 1.17
N LEU A 233 1.73 -8.69 0.95
CA LEU A 233 0.80 -8.37 2.03
C LEU A 233 -0.38 -9.33 1.98
N ASP A 234 -0.69 -9.92 3.13
CA ASP A 234 -1.83 -10.81 3.32
C ASP A 234 -2.83 -10.20 4.31
N LEU A 235 -4.12 -10.37 4.00
CA LEU A 235 -5.23 -9.95 4.84
C LEU A 235 -6.32 -11.02 4.80
N VAL A 236 -6.66 -11.57 5.95
CA VAL A 236 -7.89 -12.35 6.13
C VAL A 236 -8.94 -11.42 6.72
N THR A 237 -10.09 -11.33 6.07
CA THR A 237 -11.15 -10.42 6.50
C THR A 237 -11.98 -10.99 7.63
N ASP A 238 -12.15 -10.20 8.68
CA ASP A 238 -13.09 -10.48 9.76
C ASP A 238 -14.51 -10.03 9.38
N ASN A 239 -15.39 -9.91 10.37
CA ASN A 239 -16.73 -9.38 10.18
C ASN A 239 -16.70 -7.95 9.59
N LEU A 240 -17.49 -7.73 8.55
CA LEU A 240 -17.72 -6.41 7.97
C LEU A 240 -19.07 -5.85 8.42
N PRO A 241 -19.13 -4.58 8.88
CA PRO A 241 -20.38 -4.00 9.36
C PRO A 241 -21.41 -3.85 8.24
N PRO A 242 -22.71 -3.85 8.58
CA PRO A 242 -23.78 -3.70 7.61
C PRO A 242 -23.75 -2.32 6.95
N VAL A 243 -24.37 -2.20 5.77
CA VAL A 243 -24.49 -0.95 5.02
C VAL A 243 -25.95 -0.57 4.89
N ILE A 244 -26.30 0.66 5.30
CA ILE A 244 -27.63 1.24 5.10
C ILE A 244 -27.67 1.91 3.73
N ASP A 245 -28.65 1.52 2.91
CA ASP A 245 -28.91 2.15 1.63
C ASP A 245 -29.62 3.50 1.87
N GLY A 246 -29.01 4.58 1.39
CA GLY A 246 -29.45 5.96 1.61
C GLY A 246 -30.70 6.36 0.81
N HIS A 247 -31.61 5.43 0.54
CA HIS A 247 -32.83 5.71 -0.21
C HIS A 247 -33.88 6.40 0.67
N TYR A 248 -34.40 7.54 0.22
CA TYR A 248 -35.31 8.40 0.98
C TYR A 248 -36.76 8.26 0.49
N GLU A 249 -37.34 7.07 0.64
CA GLU A 249 -38.76 6.83 0.32
C GLU A 249 -39.61 6.77 1.60
N PHE A 250 -40.45 7.78 1.80
CA PHE A 250 -41.43 7.82 2.87
C PHE A 250 -42.83 8.06 2.33
N THR A 251 -43.83 7.67 3.11
CA THR A 251 -45.24 7.98 2.86
C THR A 251 -45.86 8.66 4.07
N PHE A 252 -46.76 9.62 3.82
CA PHE A 252 -47.56 10.25 4.85
C PHE A 252 -49.00 10.39 4.38
N ASP A 253 -49.93 9.82 5.14
CA ASP A 253 -51.36 9.79 4.81
C ASP A 253 -52.17 10.88 5.52
N GLY A 254 -51.49 11.83 6.18
CA GLY A 254 -52.10 12.87 7.01
C GLY A 254 -52.09 12.57 8.51
N THR A 255 -51.93 11.30 8.89
CA THR A 255 -51.90 10.87 10.30
C THR A 255 -50.73 9.93 10.62
N THR A 256 -50.28 9.16 9.64
CA THR A 256 -49.23 8.16 9.79
C THR A 256 -48.08 8.47 8.87
N TYR A 257 -46.91 8.68 9.43
CA TYR A 257 -45.64 8.67 8.70
C TYR A 257 -45.10 7.24 8.65
N THR A 258 -44.67 6.81 7.47
CA THR A 258 -43.97 5.54 7.26
C THR A 258 -42.71 5.75 6.46
N TYR A 259 -41.62 5.12 6.89
CA TYR A 259 -40.35 5.10 6.17
C TYR A 259 -39.80 3.66 6.15
N GLN A 260 -39.25 3.24 5.02
CA GLN A 260 -38.69 1.90 4.86
C GLN A 260 -37.16 1.99 4.86
N THR A 261 -36.52 1.61 5.96
CA THR A 261 -35.07 1.46 6.00
C THR A 261 -34.66 0.26 5.14
N ARG A 262 -33.67 0.44 4.26
CA ARG A 262 -33.05 -0.64 3.50
C ARG A 262 -31.60 -0.76 3.94
N ALA A 263 -31.16 -1.98 4.19
CA ALA A 263 -29.78 -2.27 4.54
C ALA A 263 -29.40 -3.64 4.00
N SER A 264 -28.10 -3.85 3.82
CA SER A 264 -27.51 -5.11 3.39
C SER A 264 -26.29 -5.41 4.22
N ASP A 265 -26.09 -6.70 4.52
CA ASP A 265 -24.87 -7.19 5.13
C ASP A 265 -23.97 -7.86 4.08
N PRO A 266 -22.69 -7.45 3.96
CA PRO A 266 -21.82 -8.02 2.93
C PRO A 266 -21.32 -9.42 3.25
N ASP A 267 -21.30 -9.81 4.52
CA ASP A 267 -21.06 -11.18 4.95
C ASP A 267 -22.32 -12.05 4.80
N GLY A 268 -23.48 -11.42 4.60
CA GLY A 268 -24.79 -12.05 4.47
C GLY A 268 -25.47 -12.32 5.81
N ASP A 269 -25.01 -11.67 6.87
CA ASP A 269 -25.59 -11.81 8.21
C ASP A 269 -27.03 -11.26 8.29
N THR A 270 -27.79 -11.81 9.24
CA THR A 270 -29.17 -11.36 9.48
C THR A 270 -29.19 -10.05 10.23
N LEU A 271 -29.86 -9.05 9.66
CA LEU A 271 -29.90 -7.70 10.22
C LEU A 271 -31.01 -7.52 11.25
N ALA A 272 -30.69 -6.82 12.34
CA ALA A 272 -31.62 -6.30 13.32
C ALA A 272 -31.70 -4.78 13.21
N PHE A 273 -32.92 -4.25 13.08
CA PHE A 273 -33.18 -2.81 12.95
C PHE A 273 -33.59 -2.20 14.30
N GLY A 274 -33.08 -1.01 14.59
CA GLY A 274 -33.33 -0.30 15.83
C GLY A 274 -33.64 1.18 15.61
N LEU A 275 -34.35 1.77 16.57
CA LEU A 275 -34.63 3.19 16.64
C LEU A 275 -33.99 3.70 17.92
N GLU A 276 -32.83 4.33 17.80
CA GLU A 276 -32.06 4.82 18.95
C GLU A 276 -32.67 6.10 19.51
N SER A 277 -33.19 6.97 18.65
CA SER A 277 -33.92 8.17 19.06
C SER A 277 -35.01 8.53 18.07
N GLY A 278 -36.07 9.19 18.54
CA GLY A 278 -37.19 9.67 17.73
C GLY A 278 -38.28 10.31 18.60
N PRO A 279 -39.32 10.90 18.00
CA PRO A 279 -40.45 11.45 18.74
C PRO A 279 -41.25 10.34 19.44
N GLU A 280 -42.01 10.75 20.46
CA GLU A 280 -42.90 9.84 21.18
C GLU A 280 -43.88 9.15 20.20
N GLY A 281 -44.02 7.83 20.36
CA GLY A 281 -44.87 7.00 19.51
C GLY A 281 -44.24 6.58 18.17
N MET A 282 -43.01 6.99 17.85
CA MET A 282 -42.28 6.46 16.71
C MET A 282 -41.70 5.09 17.07
N ALA A 283 -41.82 4.14 16.15
CA ALA A 283 -41.28 2.79 16.30
C ALA A 283 -40.72 2.28 14.98
N ILE A 284 -39.79 1.32 15.06
CA ILE A 284 -39.28 0.56 13.92
C ILE A 284 -39.56 -0.92 14.13
N ASP A 285 -39.96 -1.62 13.05
CA ASP A 285 -40.01 -3.08 13.07
C ASP A 285 -38.57 -3.64 13.05
N PRO A 286 -38.15 -4.42 14.06
CA PRO A 286 -36.76 -4.85 14.18
C PRO A 286 -36.33 -5.88 13.12
N LYS A 287 -37.26 -6.47 12.37
CA LYS A 287 -36.97 -7.43 11.30
C LYS A 287 -37.08 -6.82 9.92
N THR A 288 -38.05 -5.93 9.72
CA THR A 288 -38.30 -5.37 8.39
C THR A 288 -37.71 -3.99 8.20
N GLY A 289 -37.25 -3.29 9.25
CA GLY A 289 -36.75 -1.92 9.16
C GLY A 289 -37.83 -0.89 8.82
N LYS A 290 -39.11 -1.23 9.01
CA LYS A 290 -40.22 -0.32 8.73
C LYS A 290 -40.43 0.62 9.90
N VAL A 291 -40.09 1.89 9.71
CA VAL A 291 -40.39 2.97 10.66
C VAL A 291 -41.84 3.40 10.50
N THR A 292 -42.58 3.49 11.60
CA THR A 292 -43.96 3.99 11.64
C THR A 292 -44.09 5.00 12.77
N TRP A 293 -44.78 6.11 12.51
CA TRP A 293 -45.09 7.11 13.53
C TRP A 293 -46.51 7.64 13.35
N GLN A 294 -47.31 7.56 14.41
CA GLN A 294 -48.60 8.23 14.50
C GLN A 294 -48.34 9.69 14.86
N VAL A 295 -48.50 10.57 13.87
CA VAL A 295 -48.22 11.99 14.00
C VAL A 295 -49.35 12.63 14.82
N PRO A 296 -49.05 13.30 15.94
CA PRO A 296 -50.07 14.06 16.68
C PRO A 296 -50.71 15.11 15.75
N GLY A 297 -52.03 15.24 15.77
CA GLY A 297 -52.77 16.08 14.83
C GLY A 297 -52.49 17.58 14.92
N ASP A 298 -51.84 18.04 16.00
CA ASP A 298 -51.37 19.40 16.24
C ASP A 298 -49.85 19.56 16.03
N PHE A 299 -49.15 18.49 15.62
CA PHE A 299 -47.70 18.52 15.46
C PHE A 299 -47.29 19.34 14.24
N VAL A 300 -46.53 20.41 14.50
CA VAL A 300 -45.87 21.24 13.49
C VAL A 300 -44.44 21.46 13.93
N GLY A 301 -43.48 21.07 13.09
CA GLY A 301 -42.08 21.15 13.46
C GLY A 301 -41.18 20.27 12.63
N THR A 302 -39.88 20.32 12.96
CA THR A 302 -38.85 19.44 12.42
C THR A 302 -38.69 18.24 13.35
N ILE A 303 -38.64 17.05 12.77
CA ILE A 303 -38.29 15.82 13.46
C ILE A 303 -36.95 15.34 12.93
N ASN A 304 -36.10 14.90 13.86
CA ASN A 304 -34.92 14.10 13.57
C ASN A 304 -35.03 12.80 14.37
N TYR A 305 -34.58 11.70 13.78
CA TYR A 305 -34.55 10.39 14.41
C TYR A 305 -33.33 9.60 13.90
N LEU A 306 -32.84 8.70 14.75
CA LEU A 306 -31.62 7.92 14.49
C LEU A 306 -31.97 6.44 14.38
N ILE A 307 -31.73 5.87 13.19
CA ILE A 307 -31.89 4.44 12.93
C ILE A 307 -30.55 3.75 13.17
N THR A 308 -30.59 2.56 13.78
CA THR A 308 -29.46 1.65 13.91
C THR A 308 -29.73 0.34 13.19
N VAL A 309 -28.69 -0.28 12.65
CA VAL A 309 -28.72 -1.61 12.04
C VAL A 309 -27.53 -2.40 12.58
N GLU A 310 -27.79 -3.58 13.13
CA GLU A 310 -26.78 -4.48 13.71
C GLU A 310 -26.80 -5.84 13.01
N ASP A 311 -25.64 -6.46 12.85
CA ASP A 311 -25.47 -7.78 12.18
C ASP A 311 -25.44 -8.97 13.16
N GLY A 312 -25.36 -8.73 14.47
CA GLY A 312 -25.23 -9.76 15.50
C GLY A 312 -23.84 -10.41 15.61
N ALA A 313 -22.89 -10.02 14.76
CA ALA A 313 -21.49 -10.41 14.76
C ALA A 313 -20.55 -9.26 15.20
N GLY A 314 -21.12 -8.16 15.69
CA GLY A 314 -20.41 -7.03 16.29
C GLY A 314 -20.26 -5.81 15.38
N GLY A 315 -20.77 -5.88 14.14
CA GLY A 315 -20.83 -4.75 13.23
C GLY A 315 -22.17 -4.01 13.33
N SER A 316 -22.11 -2.70 13.14
CA SER A 316 -23.28 -1.85 13.16
C SER A 316 -23.15 -0.65 12.22
N ALA A 317 -24.29 -0.14 11.78
CA ALA A 317 -24.43 1.09 11.01
C ALA A 317 -25.54 1.96 11.59
N GLN A 318 -25.42 3.27 11.36
CA GLN A 318 -26.38 4.25 11.83
C GLN A 318 -26.73 5.23 10.72
N MET A 319 -27.95 5.73 10.72
CA MET A 319 -28.42 6.75 9.78
C MET A 319 -29.36 7.73 10.48
N GLU A 320 -29.02 9.01 10.43
CA GLU A 320 -29.94 10.08 10.80
C GLU A 320 -30.94 10.34 9.68
N GLN A 321 -32.19 10.52 10.07
CA GLN A 321 -33.28 10.91 9.19
C GLN A 321 -33.98 12.12 9.78
N GLY A 322 -34.46 13.00 8.90
CA GLY A 322 -35.18 14.19 9.33
C GLY A 322 -36.16 14.70 8.29
N PHE A 323 -37.29 15.22 8.76
CA PHE A 323 -38.30 15.84 7.92
C PHE A 323 -39.03 16.94 8.68
N LYS A 324 -39.68 17.83 7.94
CA LYS A 324 -40.48 18.91 8.51
C LYS A 324 -41.96 18.71 8.18
N LEU A 325 -42.79 18.78 9.21
CA LEU A 325 -44.25 18.88 9.11
C LEU A 325 -44.64 20.35 9.23
N SER A 326 -45.38 20.86 8.24
CA SER A 326 -45.92 22.21 8.22
C SER A 326 -47.41 22.21 7.92
N LEU A 327 -48.13 23.19 8.46
CA LEU A 327 -49.49 23.51 8.03
C LEU A 327 -49.43 24.10 6.61
N GLU A 328 -50.37 23.72 5.75
CA GLU A 328 -50.65 24.43 4.50
C GLU A 328 -51.26 25.82 4.73
#